data_AF-A0A061DIM5-F1
#
_entry.id   AF-A0A061DIM5-F1
#
_cell.length_a   1.000
_cell.length_b   1.000
_cell.length_c   1.000
_cell.angle_alpha   90.00
_cell.angle_beta   90.00
_cell.angle_gamma   90.00
#
_symmetry.space_group_name_H-M   'P 1'
#
loop_
_entity.id
_entity.type
_entity.pdbx_description
1 polymer ?
#
loop_
_entity_poly.entity_id
_entity_poly.type
_entity_poly.pdbx_seq_one_letter_code
_entity_poly.pdbx_strand_id
1 'polypeptide(L)'
;MADSESGISNQVLEPSSTHPLGSPIVSTVQNVVSTVNLGCTLNLEAIALHARNSEYNPKRFAAVIMRIKEPKTTALIFLSGKIVCTGAKTEQQSLLAARKFARIIQKIGFDVQFKDFKIQNIVASCDMKFPISLVRLAAFHGSSQYMSQSYFQD
;
A
#
# COMPACT_ATOMS: atom_id res chain seq x y z
N MET A 1 -3.46 20.65 -55.29
CA MET A 1 -2.64 20.75 -54.07
C MET A 1 -3.45 20.08 -52.99
N ALA A 2 -3.19 18.81 -52.72
CA ALA A 2 -3.95 18.00 -51.78
C ALA A 2 -3.04 17.71 -50.60
N ASP A 3 -3.44 18.17 -49.41
CA ASP A 3 -2.75 17.90 -48.16
C ASP A 3 -3.06 16.46 -47.72
N SER A 4 -1.99 15.74 -47.37
CA SER A 4 -2.01 14.39 -46.85
C SER A 4 -1.95 14.42 -45.32
N GLU A 5 -3.06 14.13 -44.64
CA GLU A 5 -3.05 13.78 -43.22
C GLU A 5 -3.07 12.24 -43.08
N SER A 6 -1.94 11.67 -42.66
CA SER A 6 -1.81 10.28 -42.27
C SER A 6 -2.38 10.07 -40.86
N GLY A 7 -3.58 9.49 -40.76
CA GLY A 7 -4.16 9.05 -39.50
C GLY A 7 -3.42 7.83 -38.95
N ILE A 8 -2.68 8.01 -37.85
CA ILE A 8 -2.13 6.91 -37.06
C ILE A 8 -3.30 6.35 -36.23
N SER A 9 -3.79 5.17 -36.62
CA SER A 9 -4.78 4.44 -35.84
C SER A 9 -4.14 3.93 -34.55
N ASN A 10 -4.54 4.51 -33.41
CA ASN A 10 -4.25 3.94 -32.08
C ASN A 10 -5.04 2.65 -31.93
N GLN A 11 -4.46 1.52 -32.34
CA GLN A 11 -4.94 0.22 -31.93
C GLN A 11 -4.58 0.02 -30.46
N VAL A 12 -5.58 0.18 -29.59
CA VAL A 12 -5.55 -0.39 -28.25
C VAL A 12 -5.46 -1.90 -28.45
N LEU A 13 -4.29 -2.48 -28.19
CA LEU A 13 -4.10 -3.93 -28.16
C LEU A 13 -4.88 -4.47 -26.96
N GLU A 14 -6.08 -5.00 -27.22
CA GLU A 14 -6.77 -5.92 -26.32
C GLU A 14 -5.81 -7.08 -25.98
N PRO A 15 -5.49 -7.36 -24.70
CA PRO A 15 -4.62 -8.46 -24.37
C PRO A 15 -5.37 -9.78 -24.62
N SER A 16 -5.21 -10.35 -25.82
CA SER A 16 -5.62 -11.72 -26.11
C SER A 16 -4.62 -12.70 -25.48
N SER A 17 -4.59 -12.80 -24.15
CA SER A 17 -3.83 -13.83 -23.45
C SER A 17 -4.72 -15.02 -23.13
N THR A 18 -4.97 -15.86 -24.12
CA THR A 18 -5.53 -17.20 -23.88
C THR A 18 -4.50 -17.99 -23.09
N HIS A 19 -4.71 -18.15 -21.78
CA HIS A 19 -3.82 -18.92 -20.92
C HIS A 19 -3.77 -20.39 -21.36
N PRO A 20 -2.61 -21.07 -21.24
CA PRO A 20 -2.46 -22.48 -21.64
C PRO A 20 -3.39 -23.46 -20.89
N LEU A 21 -4.08 -23.00 -19.83
CA LEU A 21 -5.04 -23.78 -19.03
C LEU A 21 -6.49 -23.21 -19.07
N GLY A 22 -6.78 -22.24 -19.94
CA GLY A 22 -8.13 -21.72 -20.18
C GLY A 22 -8.73 -20.81 -19.08
N SER A 23 -8.05 -20.59 -17.96
CA SER A 23 -8.50 -19.68 -16.89
C SER A 23 -7.71 -18.36 -16.86
N PRO A 24 -8.34 -17.20 -16.61
CA PRO A 24 -7.66 -15.91 -16.52
C PRO A 24 -6.71 -15.86 -15.31
N ILE A 25 -5.51 -15.32 -15.50
CA ILE A 25 -4.60 -14.99 -14.39
C ILE A 25 -5.18 -13.80 -13.64
N VAL A 26 -5.55 -14.03 -12.38
CA VAL A 26 -6.10 -13.01 -11.50
C VAL A 26 -5.01 -12.51 -10.56
N SER A 27 -4.76 -11.20 -10.56
CA SER A 27 -3.94 -10.55 -9.55
C SER A 27 -4.77 -10.25 -8.30
N THR A 28 -4.13 -10.39 -7.15
CA THR A 28 -4.78 -10.16 -5.84
C THR A 28 -4.00 -9.09 -5.09
N VAL A 29 -4.71 -8.07 -4.60
CA VAL A 29 -4.10 -7.05 -3.75
C VAL A 29 -3.76 -7.67 -2.40
N GLN A 30 -2.49 -7.55 -2.03
CA GLN A 30 -1.95 -8.10 -0.79
C GLN A 30 -1.80 -7.04 0.29
N ASN A 31 -1.60 -5.79 -0.06
CA ASN A 31 -1.48 -4.71 0.91
C ASN A 31 -1.72 -3.36 0.27
N VAL A 32 -2.38 -2.47 1.01
CA VAL A 32 -2.53 -1.06 0.68
C VAL A 32 -1.91 -0.25 1.81
N VAL A 33 -0.97 0.62 1.46
CA VAL A 33 -0.35 1.59 2.36
C VAL A 33 -0.95 2.96 2.07
N SER A 34 -1.46 3.62 3.10
CA SER A 34 -1.99 4.98 2.99
C SER A 34 -1.42 5.89 4.07
N THR A 35 -1.56 7.20 3.85
CA THR A 35 -1.28 8.22 4.85
C THR A 35 -2.46 9.14 5.02
N VAL A 36 -2.56 9.76 6.20
CA VAL A 36 -3.49 10.86 6.48
C VAL A 36 -2.83 11.84 7.46
N ASN A 37 -3.22 13.11 7.41
CA ASN A 37 -2.81 14.14 8.35
C ASN A 37 -3.98 14.51 9.27
N LEU A 38 -3.73 14.49 10.58
CA LEU A 38 -4.72 14.87 11.59
C LEU A 38 -4.83 16.39 11.81
N GLY A 39 -3.92 17.18 11.25
CA GLY A 39 -3.95 18.64 11.32
C GLY A 39 -3.60 19.23 12.69
N CYS A 40 -3.09 18.42 13.63
CA CYS A 40 -2.68 18.86 14.96
C CYS A 40 -1.47 18.07 15.46
N THR A 41 -0.70 18.68 16.36
CA THR A 41 0.39 18.01 17.07
C THR A 41 -0.15 17.08 18.16
N LEU A 42 0.43 15.89 18.30
CA LEU A 42 -0.07 14.83 19.17
C LEU A 42 0.89 14.50 20.30
N ASN A 43 0.41 14.44 21.54
CA ASN A 43 1.19 13.87 22.64
C ASN A 43 1.16 12.33 22.55
N LEU A 44 2.28 11.74 22.08
CA LEU A 44 2.39 10.30 21.85
C LEU A 44 2.33 9.47 23.13
N GLU A 45 2.85 9.99 24.25
CA GLU A 45 2.77 9.31 25.56
C GLU A 45 1.33 9.24 26.05
N ALA A 46 0.58 10.35 25.91
CA ALA A 46 -0.84 10.38 26.26
C ALA A 46 -1.65 9.42 25.39
N ILE A 47 -1.36 9.33 24.09
CA ILE A 47 -2.01 8.35 23.20
C ILE A 47 -1.68 6.92 23.66
N ALA A 48 -0.41 6.61 23.91
CA ALA A 48 0.02 5.27 24.32
C ALA A 48 -0.59 4.83 25.67
N LEU A 49 -0.80 5.79 26.58
CA LEU A 49 -1.40 5.53 27.89
C LEU A 49 -2.91 5.23 27.81
N HIS A 50 -3.63 5.92 26.92
CA HIS A 50 -5.11 5.83 26.86
C HIS A 50 -5.62 4.92 25.76
N ALA A 51 -4.86 4.70 24.69
CA ALA A 51 -5.26 3.84 23.60
C ALA A 51 -5.04 2.36 23.95
N ARG A 52 -6.04 1.53 23.64
CA ARG A 52 -5.89 0.07 23.73
C ARG A 52 -5.10 -0.44 22.53
N ASN A 53 -4.28 -1.47 22.75
CA ASN A 53 -3.48 -2.11 21.70
C ASN A 53 -2.56 -1.11 20.97
N SER A 54 -1.96 -0.20 21.72
CA SER A 54 -0.88 0.67 21.26
C SER A 54 0.44 0.34 21.94
N GLU A 55 1.52 0.44 21.18
CA GLU A 55 2.89 0.27 21.64
C GLU A 55 3.67 1.56 21.34
N TYR A 56 4.41 2.07 22.33
CA TYR A 56 5.27 3.23 22.16
C TYR A 56 6.57 3.05 22.93
N ASN A 57 7.69 3.17 22.22
CA ASN A 57 9.01 3.22 22.82
C ASN A 57 9.85 4.25 22.04
N PRO A 58 10.00 5.48 22.55
CA PRO A 58 10.69 6.57 21.84
C PRO A 58 12.17 6.27 21.57
N LYS A 59 12.81 5.41 22.36
CA LYS A 59 14.21 4.99 22.11
C LYS A 59 14.33 4.05 20.91
N ARG A 60 13.25 3.34 20.57
CA ARG A 60 13.21 2.38 19.45
C ARG A 60 12.65 3.01 18.19
N PHE A 61 11.57 3.79 18.30
CA PHE A 61 10.88 4.36 17.15
C PHE A 61 10.06 5.59 17.54
N ALA A 62 10.10 6.63 16.70
CA ALA A 62 9.51 7.96 16.97
C ALA A 62 7.98 8.05 16.70
N ALA A 63 7.28 6.92 16.72
CA ALA A 63 5.84 6.86 16.46
C ALA A 63 5.16 5.83 17.36
N VAL A 64 3.89 6.09 17.68
CA VAL A 64 3.02 5.10 18.33
C VAL A 64 2.56 4.09 17.28
N ILE A 65 2.72 2.80 17.59
CA ILE A 65 2.20 1.72 16.77
C ILE A 65 0.85 1.33 17.35
N MET A 66 -0.23 1.46 16.59
CA MET A 66 -1.58 1.11 17.03
C MET A 66 -2.20 0.09 16.08
N ARG A 67 -2.93 -0.91 16.62
CA ARG A 67 -3.55 -1.98 15.82
C ARG A 67 -5.05 -2.09 16.08
N ILE A 68 -5.81 -2.30 15.01
CA ILE A 68 -7.25 -2.60 15.07
C ILE A 68 -7.54 -3.90 14.32
N LYS A 69 -8.63 -4.58 14.71
CA LYS A 69 -9.00 -5.90 14.16
C LYS A 69 -9.82 -5.82 12.88
N GLU A 70 -10.65 -4.79 12.73
CA GLU A 70 -11.58 -4.67 11.61
C GLU A 70 -11.61 -3.25 11.04
N PRO A 71 -11.08 -3.01 9.82
CA PRO A 71 -10.22 -3.91 9.07
C PRO A 71 -8.93 -4.24 9.84
N LYS A 72 -8.32 -5.42 9.61
CA LYS A 72 -7.08 -5.79 10.32
C LYS A 72 -5.92 -4.94 9.81
N THR A 73 -5.60 -3.87 10.53
CA THR A 73 -4.63 -2.85 10.09
C THR A 73 -3.76 -2.35 11.24
N THR A 74 -2.58 -1.84 10.88
CA THR A 74 -1.66 -1.16 11.79
C THR A 74 -1.51 0.30 11.37
N ALA A 75 -1.51 1.22 12.33
CA ALA A 75 -1.17 2.62 12.15
C ALA A 75 0.15 2.94 12.84
N LEU A 76 0.98 3.74 12.17
CA LEU A 76 2.11 4.45 12.75
C LEU A 76 1.70 5.91 12.90
N ILE A 77 1.62 6.39 14.14
CA ILE A 77 1.13 7.73 14.49
C ILE A 77 2.30 8.58 14.96
N PHE A 78 2.59 9.66 14.24
CA PHE A 78 3.73 10.55 14.51
C PHE A 78 3.29 11.77 15.30
N LEU A 79 4.24 12.38 16.02
CA LEU A 79 4.06 13.63 16.80
C LEU A 79 3.42 14.75 15.96
N SER A 80 3.75 14.81 14.66
CA SER A 80 3.24 15.81 13.72
C SER A 80 1.76 15.67 13.36
N GLY A 81 1.07 14.63 13.84
CA GLY A 81 -0.30 14.30 13.42
C GLY A 81 -0.38 13.50 12.13
N LYS A 82 0.75 13.17 11.49
CA LYS A 82 0.76 12.24 10.36
C LYS A 82 0.50 10.81 10.84
N ILE A 83 -0.35 10.10 10.12
CA ILE A 83 -0.57 8.66 10.28
C ILE A 83 -0.15 7.95 9.00
N VAL A 84 0.57 6.83 9.15
CA VAL A 84 0.77 5.83 8.09
C VAL A 84 -0.07 4.61 8.43
N CYS A 85 -0.96 4.18 7.55
CA CYS A 85 -1.83 3.03 7.75
C CYS A 85 -1.45 1.90 6.78
N THR A 86 -1.32 0.68 7.29
CA THR A 86 -0.92 -0.52 6.53
C THR A 86 -1.76 -1.75 6.91
N GLY A 87 -1.77 -2.76 6.04
CA GLY A 87 -2.42 -4.05 6.25
C GLY A 87 -3.79 -4.21 5.60
N ALA A 88 -4.35 -3.15 5.03
CA ALA A 88 -5.62 -3.21 4.31
C ALA A 88 -5.46 -3.96 2.98
N LYS A 89 -6.50 -4.67 2.54
CA LYS A 89 -6.52 -5.39 1.24
C LYS A 89 -7.20 -4.60 0.12
N THR A 90 -7.87 -3.50 0.46
CA THR A 90 -8.48 -2.58 -0.51
C THR A 90 -8.28 -1.14 -0.09
N GLU A 91 -8.41 -0.22 -1.05
CA GLU A 91 -8.39 1.21 -0.79
C GLU A 91 -9.51 1.62 0.19
N GLN A 92 -10.74 1.11 0.00
CA GLN A 92 -11.85 1.44 0.88
C GLN A 92 -11.61 0.97 2.32
N GLN A 93 -11.02 -0.21 2.51
CA GLN A 93 -10.62 -0.70 3.83
C GLN A 93 -9.55 0.21 4.45
N SER A 94 -8.58 0.67 3.65
CA SER A 94 -7.52 1.58 4.11
C SER A 94 -8.10 2.92 4.57
N LEU A 95 -9.03 3.50 3.80
CA LEU A 95 -9.74 4.73 4.16
C LEU A 95 -10.56 4.56 5.44
N LEU A 96 -11.32 3.46 5.55
CA LEU A 96 -12.11 3.15 6.75
C LEU A 96 -11.22 2.99 7.98
N ALA A 97 -10.10 2.28 7.86
CA ALA A 97 -9.14 2.10 8.93
C ALA A 97 -8.52 3.44 9.37
N ALA A 98 -8.06 4.27 8.43
CA ALA A 98 -7.53 5.60 8.72
C ALA A 98 -8.55 6.47 9.49
N ARG A 99 -9.83 6.44 9.08
CA ARG A 99 -10.91 7.15 9.80
C ARG A 99 -11.14 6.60 11.20
N LYS A 100 -11.05 5.29 11.38
CA LYS A 100 -11.15 4.65 12.71
C LYS A 100 -10.01 5.08 13.63
N PHE A 101 -8.77 5.13 13.14
CA PHE A 101 -7.63 5.64 13.89
C PHE A 101 -7.79 7.11 14.28
N ALA A 102 -8.16 7.96 13.32
CA ALA A 102 -8.45 9.38 13.59
C ALA A 102 -9.54 9.54 14.67
N ARG A 103 -10.61 8.73 14.61
CA ARG A 103 -11.68 8.75 15.61
C ARG A 103 -11.24 8.29 17.00
N ILE A 104 -10.34 7.31 17.10
CA ILE A 104 -9.78 6.89 18.39
C ILE A 104 -9.02 8.05 19.02
N ILE A 105 -8.15 8.71 18.25
CA ILE A 105 -7.34 9.85 18.72
C ILE A 105 -8.25 11.02 19.12
N GLN A 106 -9.29 11.31 18.33
CA GLN A 106 -10.27 12.33 18.67
C GLN A 106 -10.98 12.03 20.02
N LYS A 107 -11.33 10.77 20.29
CA LYS A 107 -11.96 10.37 21.56
C LYS A 107 -11.04 10.48 22.77
N ILE A 108 -9.72 10.51 22.58
CA ILE A 108 -8.75 10.76 23.65
C ILE A 108 -8.72 12.25 24.04
N GLY A 109 -9.18 13.14 23.15
CA GLY A 109 -9.31 14.58 23.42
C GLY A 109 -8.50 15.49 22.50
N PHE A 110 -7.90 14.96 21.44
CA PHE A 110 -7.19 15.78 20.45
C PHE A 110 -8.16 16.39 19.43
N ASP A 111 -7.91 17.64 19.03
CA ASP A 111 -8.65 18.31 17.96
C ASP A 111 -8.21 17.78 16.59
N VAL A 112 -8.82 16.68 16.18
CA VAL A 112 -8.46 15.94 14.97
C VAL A 112 -9.27 16.41 13.78
N GLN A 113 -8.57 16.67 12.67
CA GLN A 113 -9.13 16.87 11.34
C GLN A 113 -8.74 15.68 10.45
N PHE A 114 -9.46 15.41 9.38
CA PHE A 114 -9.11 14.32 8.45
C PHE A 114 -8.69 14.92 7.11
N LYS A 115 -7.38 15.17 6.95
CA LYS A 115 -6.81 15.86 5.78
C LYS A 115 -5.83 14.99 5.03
N ASP A 116 -5.66 15.27 3.74
CA ASP A 116 -4.60 14.71 2.89
C ASP A 116 -4.52 13.18 2.93
N PHE A 117 -5.68 12.51 2.94
CA PHE A 117 -5.70 11.06 2.79
C PHE A 117 -5.18 10.69 1.39
N LYS A 118 -4.16 9.82 1.34
CA LYS A 118 -3.52 9.41 0.10
C LYS A 118 -3.06 7.97 0.16
N ILE A 119 -3.33 7.21 -0.89
CA ILE A 119 -2.71 5.89 -1.11
C ILE A 119 -1.26 6.11 -1.56
N GLN A 120 -0.33 5.49 -0.84
CA GLN A 120 1.12 5.61 -1.06
C GLN A 120 1.67 4.42 -1.83
N ASN A 121 1.17 3.22 -1.55
CA ASN A 121 1.64 2.00 -2.18
C ASN A 121 0.53 0.94 -2.22
N ILE A 122 0.56 0.11 -3.26
CA ILE A 122 -0.28 -1.08 -3.41
C ILE A 122 0.64 -2.24 -3.77
N VAL A 123 0.60 -3.30 -2.97
CA VAL A 123 1.30 -4.56 -3.25
C VAL A 123 0.27 -5.54 -3.80
N ALA A 124 0.55 -6.15 -4.96
CA ALA A 124 -0.29 -7.18 -5.55
C ALA A 124 0.55 -8.42 -5.91
N SER A 125 -0.07 -9.59 -5.87
CA SER A 125 0.56 -10.85 -6.27
C SER A 125 -0.35 -11.63 -7.23
N CYS A 126 0.25 -12.35 -8.16
CA CYS A 126 -0.43 -13.29 -9.04
C CYS A 126 0.38 -14.58 -9.14
N ASP A 127 -0.28 -15.67 -9.53
CA ASP A 127 0.35 -16.96 -9.80
C ASP A 127 0.06 -17.34 -11.25
N MET A 128 1.14 -17.55 -12.02
CA MET A 128 1.07 -17.84 -13.45
C MET A 128 0.66 -19.28 -13.75
N LYS A 129 0.70 -20.18 -12.76
CA LYS A 129 0.35 -21.61 -12.90
C LYS A 129 1.19 -22.39 -13.92
N PHE A 130 2.34 -21.87 -14.33
CA PHE A 130 3.34 -22.57 -15.13
C PHE A 130 4.75 -22.09 -14.75
N PRO A 131 5.78 -22.94 -14.91
CA PRO A 131 7.16 -22.56 -14.59
C PRO A 131 7.73 -21.55 -15.58
N ILE A 132 8.52 -20.59 -15.09
CA ILE A 132 9.20 -19.57 -15.92
C ILE A 132 10.71 -19.76 -15.81
N SER A 133 11.40 -19.81 -16.96
CA SER A 133 12.87 -19.81 -16.99
C SER A 133 13.40 -18.39 -16.79
N LEU A 134 13.81 -18.08 -15.56
CA LEU A 134 14.39 -16.77 -15.23
C LEU A 134 15.70 -16.50 -15.98
N VAL A 135 16.47 -17.54 -16.29
CA VAL A 135 17.71 -17.42 -17.09
C VAL A 135 17.42 -16.91 -18.49
N ARG A 136 16.43 -17.50 -19.18
CA ARG A 136 16.03 -17.04 -20.51
C ARG A 136 15.44 -15.63 -20.42
N LEU A 137 14.55 -15.39 -19.45
CA LEU A 137 13.93 -14.08 -19.27
C LEU A 137 14.97 -12.96 -19.08
N ALA A 138 15.98 -13.19 -18.24
CA ALA A 138 17.06 -12.24 -18.00
C ALA A 138 17.92 -11.99 -19.25
N ALA A 139 18.23 -13.04 -20.03
CA ALA A 139 18.99 -12.91 -21.27
C ALA A 139 18.26 -12.07 -22.33
N PHE A 140 16.93 -12.17 -22.42
CA PHE A 140 16.12 -11.40 -23.37
C PHE A 140 15.88 -9.95 -22.94
N HIS A 141 15.82 -9.68 -21.63
CA HIS A 141 15.58 -8.34 -21.07
C HIS A 141 16.81 -7.81 -20.34
N GLY A 142 17.94 -7.69 -21.04
CA GLY A 142 19.28 -7.36 -20.51
C GLY A 142 19.44 -6.04 -19.74
N SER A 143 18.34 -5.32 -19.43
CA SER A 143 18.30 -4.13 -18.59
C SER A 143 17.63 -4.37 -17.22
N SER A 144 16.96 -5.51 -17.02
CA SER A 144 16.28 -5.85 -15.77
C SER A 144 17.28 -6.43 -14.78
N GLN A 145 17.52 -5.73 -13.66
CA GLN A 145 18.37 -6.24 -12.58
C GLN A 145 17.76 -7.52 -12.00
N TYR A 146 18.40 -8.66 -12.27
CA TYR A 146 18.16 -9.89 -11.51
C TYR A 146 19.00 -9.81 -10.23
N MET A 147 18.33 -9.81 -9.08
CA MET A 147 18.99 -9.96 -7.78
C MET A 147 19.29 -11.45 -7.57
N SER A 148 20.55 -11.77 -7.26
CA SER A 148 20.97 -13.15 -7.03
C SER A 148 20.22 -13.78 -5.85
N GLN A 149 20.07 -15.10 -5.90
CA GLN A 149 19.34 -15.91 -4.91
C GLN A 149 19.83 -15.71 -3.45
N SER A 150 21.05 -15.22 -3.28
CA SER A 150 21.66 -14.87 -1.99
C SER A 150 21.01 -13.68 -1.26
N TYR A 151 20.14 -12.90 -1.90
CA TYR A 151 19.47 -11.75 -1.29
C TYR A 151 18.13 -12.06 -0.59
N PHE A 152 17.63 -13.30 -0.69
CA PHE A 152 16.31 -13.70 -0.16
C PHE A 152 16.39 -14.57 1.11
N GLN A 153 17.54 -14.63 1.77
CA GLN A 153 17.71 -15.29 3.06
C GLN A 153 17.71 -14.24 4.17
N ASP A 154 16.54 -13.95 4.73
CA ASP A 154 16.30 -13.43 6.08
C ASP A 154 14.89 -13.84 6.53
#